data_AF-A0A354BI34-F1
#
_entry.id   AF-A0A354BI34-F1
#
_cell.length_a   1.000
_cell.length_b   1.000
_cell.length_c   1.000
_cell.angle_alpha   90.00
_cell.angle_beta   90.00
_cell.angle_gamma   90.00
#
_symmetry.space_group_name_H-M   'P 1'
#
loop_
_entity.id
_entity.type
_entity.pdbx_description
1 polymer ?
#
loop_
_entity_poly.entity_id
_entity_poly.type
_entity_poly.pdbx_seq_one_letter_code
_entity_poly.pdbx_strand_id
1 'polypeptide(L)'
;IVLALDIGFQTINATHFSGTAGIGAQGEPAMVGKGYSNLLSIAPAVEYHFTQHVGLIAGPWFSLRGKNTSEFFGVVAALYLFL
;
A
#
# COMPACT_ATOMS: atom_id res chain seq x y z
N ILE A 1 26.00 -7.73 -2.81
CA ILE A 1 24.91 -7.23 -1.95
C ILE A 1 24.63 -5.79 -2.34
N VAL A 2 23.37 -5.43 -2.53
CA VAL A 2 22.92 -4.11 -2.99
C VAL A 2 21.85 -3.61 -2.01
N LEU A 3 21.86 -2.30 -1.73
CA LEU A 3 20.80 -1.66 -0.96
C LEU A 3 19.76 -1.11 -1.95
N ALA A 4 18.50 -1.42 -1.70
CA ALA A 4 17.37 -1.01 -2.53
C ALA A 4 16.35 -0.24 -1.69
N LEU A 5 15.62 0.67 -2.33
CA LEU A 5 14.57 1.46 -1.69
C LEU A 5 13.46 1.76 -2.69
N ASP A 6 12.25 1.31 -2.34
CA ASP A 6 11.03 1.73 -3.04
C ASP A 6 10.27 2.77 -2.22
N ILE A 7 9.73 3.77 -2.92
CA ILE A 7 8.89 4.83 -2.34
C ILE A 7 7.57 4.84 -3.10
N GLY A 8 6.47 4.66 -2.38
CA GLY A 8 5.12 4.64 -2.95
C GLY A 8 4.29 5.81 -2.44
N PHE A 9 3.59 6.50 -3.35
CA PHE A 9 2.57 7.47 -3.00
C PHE A 9 1.25 7.10 -3.67
N GLN A 10 0.20 6.91 -2.88
CA GLN A 10 -1.15 6.61 -3.35
C GLN A 10 -2.11 7.72 -2.90
N THR A 11 -3.00 8.13 -3.82
CA THR A 11 -4.10 9.04 -3.51
C THR A 11 -5.40 8.44 -4.04
N ILE A 12 -6.46 8.55 -3.25
CA ILE A 12 -7.83 8.19 -3.62
C ILE A 12 -8.66 9.46 -3.49
N ASN A 13 -9.28 9.88 -4.59
CA ASN A 13 -10.11 11.07 -4.61
C ASN A 13 -11.38 10.89 -3.78
N ALA A 14 -11.91 12.01 -3.28
CA ALA A 14 -13.19 12.00 -2.59
C ALA A 14 -14.31 11.58 -3.54
N THR A 15 -15.26 10.81 -3.02
CA THR A 15 -16.50 10.50 -3.73
C THR A 15 -17.64 11.31 -3.16
N HIS A 16 -18.51 11.81 -4.05
CA HIS A 16 -19.70 12.57 -3.68
C HIS A 16 -20.93 11.71 -3.90
N PHE A 17 -21.84 11.70 -2.93
CA PHE A 17 -23.14 11.06 -3.04
C PHE A 17 -24.23 12.13 -2.98
N SER A 18 -25.26 11.97 -3.82
CA SER A 18 -26.45 12.83 -3.82
C SER A 18 -27.68 11.95 -3.88
N GLY A 19 -28.66 12.21 -3.01
CA GLY A 19 -29.88 11.42 -2.86
C GLY A 19 -30.12 11.01 -1.41
N THR A 20 -31.11 10.13 -1.19
CA THR A 20 -31.42 9.60 0.14
C THR A 20 -30.52 8.41 0.42
N ALA A 21 -29.69 8.49 1.47
CA ALA A 21 -28.88 7.36 1.92
C ALA A 21 -29.79 6.19 2.34
N GLY A 22 -29.43 4.97 1.95
CA GLY A 22 -30.14 3.78 2.38
C GLY A 22 -29.93 3.46 3.87
N ILE A 23 -30.59 2.40 4.35
CA ILE A 23 -30.40 1.86 5.69
C ILE A 23 -29.52 0.62 5.59
N GLY A 24 -28.48 0.53 6.43
CA GLY A 24 -27.60 -0.63 6.53
C GLY A 24 -28.27 -1.81 7.25
N ALA A 25 -27.60 -2.96 7.26
CA ALA A 25 -28.14 -4.22 7.81
C ALA A 25 -28.54 -4.16 9.30
N GLN A 26 -28.07 -3.17 10.05
CA GLN A 26 -28.29 -2.99 11.48
C GLN A 26 -29.20 -1.79 11.81
N GLY A 27 -29.83 -1.17 10.81
CA GLY A 27 -30.67 0.02 11.01
C GLY A 27 -29.93 1.36 10.95
N GLU A 28 -28.60 1.34 10.89
CA GLU A 28 -27.77 2.55 10.77
C GLU A 28 -27.82 3.15 9.35
N PRO A 29 -27.61 4.47 9.19
CA PRO A 29 -27.45 5.07 7.87
C PRO A 29 -26.33 4.40 7.05
N ALA A 30 -26.60 4.11 5.78
CA ALA A 30 -25.58 3.55 4.88
C ALA A 30 -24.42 4.55 4.70
N MET A 31 -23.19 4.03 4.68
CA MET A 31 -22.01 4.85 4.41
C MET A 31 -22.08 5.36 2.96
N VAL A 32 -22.25 6.67 2.81
CA VAL A 32 -22.35 7.35 1.52
C VAL A 32 -21.16 8.28 1.30
N GLY A 33 -20.46 8.05 0.19
CA GLY A 33 -19.24 8.79 -0.12
C GLY A 33 -18.07 8.48 0.82
N LYS A 34 -16.90 8.99 0.47
CA LYS A 34 -15.69 8.94 1.29
C LYS A 34 -14.87 10.19 0.99
N GLY A 35 -14.31 10.80 2.03
CA GLY A 35 -13.35 11.88 1.87
C GLY A 35 -12.09 11.41 1.13
N TYR A 36 -11.29 12.36 0.64
CA TYR A 36 -10.03 12.01 -0.01
C TYR A 36 -9.10 11.27 0.97
N SER A 37 -8.26 10.40 0.43
CA SER A 37 -7.31 9.59 1.18
C SER A 37 -5.95 9.63 0.50
N ASN A 38 -4.88 9.65 1.28
CA ASN A 38 -3.52 9.53 0.76
C ASN A 38 -2.63 8.68 1.65
N LEU A 39 -1.60 8.07 1.06
CA LEU A 39 -0.65 7.21 1.74
C LEU A 39 0.72 7.36 1.09
N LEU A 40 1.72 7.65 1.90
CA LEU A 40 3.14 7.59 1.60
C LEU A 40 3.72 6.37 2.32
N SER A 41 4.36 5.46 1.58
CA SER A 41 4.99 4.26 2.11
C SER A 41 6.42 4.12 1.61
N ILE A 42 7.26 3.44 2.38
CA ILE A 42 8.63 3.10 1.99
C ILE A 42 8.89 1.61 2.18
N ALA A 43 9.69 1.04 1.30
CA ALA A 43 10.16 -0.35 1.39
C ALA A 43 11.69 -0.39 1.21
N PRO A 44 12.47 -0.09 2.26
CA PRO A 44 13.91 -0.32 2.22
C PRO A 44 14.19 -1.83 2.21
N ALA A 45 15.14 -2.27 1.39
CA ALA A 45 15.44 -3.67 1.20
C ALA A 45 16.93 -3.93 0.95
N VAL A 46 17.32 -5.18 1.15
CA VAL A 46 18.62 -5.71 0.76
C VAL A 46 18.41 -6.67 -0.39
N GLU A 47 19.25 -6.55 -1.41
CA GLU A 47 19.26 -7.39 -2.58
C GLU A 47 20.56 -8.20 -2.69
N TYR A 48 20.41 -9.49 -2.97
CA TYR A 48 21.49 -10.44 -3.12
C TYR A 48 21.33 -11.22 -4.43
N HIS A 49 22.37 -11.19 -5.25
CA HIS A 49 22.46 -12.00 -6.47
C HIS A 49 23.21 -13.29 -6.15
N PHE A 50 22.54 -14.44 -6.31
CA PHE A 50 23.18 -15.75 -6.20
C PHE A 50 24.01 -16.06 -7.45
N THR A 51 23.49 -15.66 -8.62
CA THR A 51 24.17 -15.77 -9.93
C THR A 51 23.83 -14.53 -10.76
N GLN A 52 24.32 -14.47 -12.01
CA GLN A 52 23.93 -13.42 -12.94
C GLN A 52 22.45 -13.44 -13.34
N HIS A 53 21.71 -14.51 -13.05
CA HIS A 53 20.33 -14.73 -13.51
C HIS A 53 19.33 -14.91 -12.36
N VAL A 54 19.83 -15.05 -11.13
CA VAL A 54 19.03 -15.38 -9.94
C VAL A 54 19.39 -14.43 -8.82
N GLY A 55 18.37 -13.75 -8.28
CA GLY A 55 18.55 -12.90 -7.11
C GLY A 55 17.30 -12.80 -6.26
N LEU A 56 17.51 -12.36 -5.02
CA LEU A 56 16.50 -12.18 -3.99
C LEU A 56 16.62 -10.76 -3.43
N ILE A 57 15.50 -10.08 -3.33
CA ILE A 57 15.36 -8.81 -2.61
C ILE A 57 14.38 -9.00 -1.46
N ALA A 58 14.73 -8.53 -0.26
CA ALA A 58 13.87 -8.61 0.91
C ALA A 58 14.05 -7.43 1.87
N GLY A 59 12.96 -7.01 2.49
CA GLY A 59 12.97 -5.89 3.44
C GLY A 59 11.58 -5.59 4.02
N PRO A 60 11.51 -4.70 5.02
CA PRO A 60 10.23 -4.21 5.53
C PRO A 60 9.56 -3.28 4.52
N TRP A 61 8.24 -3.29 4.48
CA TRP A 61 7.40 -2.32 3.78
C TRP A 61 6.38 -1.76 4.75
N PHE A 62 6.33 -0.43 4.87
CA PHE A 62 5.46 0.19 5.86
C PHE A 62 5.03 1.61 5.48
N SER A 63 3.94 2.04 6.11
CA SER A 63 3.42 3.41 6.01
C SER A 63 4.38 4.41 6.68
N LEU A 64 4.74 5.46 5.96
CA LEU A 64 5.50 6.60 6.50
C LEU A 64 4.57 7.74 6.93
N ARG A 65 3.51 8.00 6.16
CA ARG A 65 2.49 9.01 6.46
C ARG A 65 1.20 8.71 5.70
N GLY A 66 0.04 8.97 6.30
CA GLY A 66 -1.23 8.86 5.59
C GLY A 66 -2.32 9.75 6.16
N LYS A 67 -3.36 9.99 5.37
CA LYS A 67 -4.60 10.66 5.80
C LYS A 67 -5.80 9.86 5.33
N ASN A 68 -6.75 9.62 6.23
CA ASN A 68 -7.96 8.84 5.95
C ASN A 68 -7.65 7.47 5.31
N THR A 69 -6.54 6.86 5.70
CA THR A 69 -6.04 5.56 5.25
C THR A 69 -5.56 4.78 6.47
N SER A 70 -5.53 3.46 6.37
CA SER A 70 -4.98 2.62 7.43
C SER A 70 -3.45 2.59 7.38
N GLU A 71 -2.83 2.62 8.55
CA GLU A 71 -1.40 2.34 8.70
C GLU A 71 -1.14 0.83 8.53
N PHE A 72 0.02 0.48 7.97
CA PHE A 72 0.44 -0.92 7.84
C PHE A 72 1.95 -1.05 8.01
N PHE A 73 2.36 -2.26 8.39
CA PHE A 73 3.74 -2.73 8.41
C PHE A 73 3.76 -4.19 7.99
N GLY A 74 4.70 -4.57 7.14
CA GLY A 74 4.92 -5.95 6.71
C GLY A 74 6.35 -6.18 6.29
N VAL A 75 6.71 -7.45 6.07
CA VAL A 75 7.98 -7.85 5.47
C VAL A 75 7.67 -8.44 4.11
N VAL A 76 8.39 -7.99 3.08
CA VAL A 76 8.22 -8.43 1.69
C VAL A 76 9.52 -9.02 1.21
N ALA A 77 9.42 -10.09 0.42
CA ALA A 77 10.54 -10.67 -0.30
C ALA A 77 10.11 -11.04 -1.72
N ALA A 78 11.00 -10.85 -2.69
CA ALA A 78 10.80 -11.23 -4.07
C ALA A 78 12.03 -11.95 -4.61
N LEU A 79 11.81 -13.13 -5.18
CA LEU A 79 12.80 -13.89 -5.94
C LEU A 79 12.60 -13.59 -7.42
N TYR A 80 13.64 -13.19 -8.13
CA TYR A 80 13.59 -13.01 -9.58
C TYR A 80 14.56 -13.95 -10.29
N LEU A 81 14.09 -14.43 -11.44
CA LEU A 81 14.71 -15.40 -12.32
C LEU A 81 14.55 -14.87 -13.74
N PHE A 82 15.64 -14.69 -14.48
CA PHE A 82 15.59 -14.31 -15.89
C PHE A 82 16.51 -15.20 -16.73
N LEU A 83 16.11 -15.41 -17.99
CA LEU A 83 16.76 -16.30 -18.96
C LEU A 83 17.75 -15.54 -19.85
#